data_AF-A0A850BZ65-F1
#
_entry.id   AF-A0A850BZ65-F1
#
_cell.length_a   1.000
_cell.length_b   1.000
_cell.length_c   1.000
_cell.angle_alpha   90.00
_cell.angle_beta   90.00
_cell.angle_gamma   90.00
#
_symmetry.space_group_name_H-M   'P 1'
#
loop_
_entity.id
_entity.type
_entity.pdbx_description
1 polymer ?
#
loop_
_entity_poly.entity_id
_entity_poly.type
_entity_poly.pdbx_seq_one_letter_code
_entity_poly.pdbx_strand_id
1 'polypeptide(L)'
;MSQYASHLAGRSYGRLGTVLADPPQIPIHGYATSHALHRAVGRTITSQDRMEIVRNPVVVLEQAQGYSYLFLSERGVVVLTGEGLVRTTYGSSDFDDAIRNILADAGVA
;
A
#
# COMPACT_ATOMS: atom_id res chain seq x y z
N MET A 1 8.04 9.57 -12.65
CA MET A 1 7.88 8.17 -13.12
C MET A 1 8.09 7.32 -11.88
N SER A 2 7.04 6.73 -11.29
CA SER A 2 7.26 5.81 -10.15
C SER A 2 7.89 4.55 -10.72
N GLN A 3 9.16 4.31 -10.41
CA GLN A 3 9.84 3.06 -10.76
C GLN A 3 9.52 2.08 -9.65
N TYR A 4 8.64 1.12 -9.94
CA TYR A 4 8.34 0.04 -9.00
C TYR A 4 9.64 -0.66 -8.59
N ALA A 5 9.86 -0.83 -7.29
CA ALA A 5 11.09 -1.39 -6.73
C ALA A 5 11.15 -2.93 -6.86
N SER A 6 11.11 -3.42 -8.10
CA SER A 6 11.12 -4.86 -8.42
C SER A 6 12.39 -5.58 -7.96
N HIS A 7 13.49 -4.86 -7.71
CA HIS A 7 14.72 -5.43 -7.13
C HIS A 7 14.54 -5.96 -5.71
N LEU A 8 13.46 -5.57 -5.02
CA LEU A 8 13.11 -6.06 -3.69
C LEU A 8 12.20 -7.29 -3.72
N ALA A 9 11.83 -7.81 -4.90
CA ALA A 9 10.92 -8.94 -5.02
C ALA A 9 11.33 -10.14 -4.14
N GLY A 10 10.37 -10.70 -3.41
CA GLY A 10 10.58 -11.81 -2.48
C GLY A 10 11.14 -11.39 -1.11
N ARG A 11 11.54 -10.13 -0.90
CA ARG A 11 11.95 -9.63 0.42
C ARG A 11 10.75 -9.58 1.36
N SER A 12 10.91 -10.14 2.56
CA SER A 12 9.88 -10.13 3.60
C SER A 12 10.12 -9.00 4.61
N TYR A 13 9.05 -8.28 4.95
CA TYR A 13 9.00 -7.30 6.03
C TYR A 13 8.16 -7.81 7.21
N GLY A 14 8.24 -9.12 7.46
CA GLY A 14 7.57 -9.79 8.56
C GLY A 14 6.04 -9.66 8.46
N ARG A 15 5.43 -9.02 9.46
CA ARG A 15 3.96 -8.87 9.53
C ARG A 15 3.39 -7.98 8.42
N LEU A 16 4.20 -7.12 7.80
CA LEU A 16 3.75 -6.26 6.71
C LEU A 16 3.59 -7.00 5.39
N GLY A 17 4.22 -8.17 5.23
CA GLY A 17 4.11 -9.01 4.04
C GLY A 17 5.43 -9.20 3.28
N THR A 18 5.30 -9.71 2.06
CA THR A 18 6.42 -10.00 1.15
C THR A 18 6.26 -9.19 -0.14
N VAL A 19 7.34 -8.59 -0.62
CA VAL A 19 7.31 -7.77 -1.84
C VAL A 19 7.03 -8.63 -3.07
N LEU A 20 6.07 -8.18 -3.91
CA LEU A 20 5.75 -8.82 -5.18
C LEU A 20 6.73 -8.42 -6.28
N ALA A 21 6.96 -9.31 -7.24
CA ALA A 21 7.76 -9.00 -8.44
C ALA A 21 7.10 -7.93 -9.31
N ASP A 22 5.77 -7.92 -9.38
CA ASP A 22 4.97 -6.98 -10.13
C ASP A 22 3.73 -6.55 -9.33
N PRO A 23 3.27 -5.29 -9.44
CA PRO A 23 2.02 -4.85 -8.83
C PRO A 23 0.81 -5.58 -9.42
N PRO A 24 -0.10 -6.11 -8.59
CA PRO A 24 -1.35 -6.67 -9.09
C PRO A 24 -2.30 -5.55 -9.53
N GLN A 25 -3.04 -5.78 -10.61
CA GLN A 25 -4.01 -4.82 -11.13
C GLN A 25 -5.34 -4.95 -10.39
N ILE A 26 -5.43 -4.29 -9.22
CA ILE A 26 -6.61 -4.36 -8.34
C ILE A 26 -7.31 -2.99 -8.30
N PRO A 27 -8.44 -2.81 -9.00
CA PRO A 27 -9.22 -1.58 -8.90
C PRO A 27 -9.88 -1.42 -7.53
N ILE A 28 -10.11 -0.17 -7.11
CA ILE A 28 -10.82 0.12 -5.86
C ILE A 28 -12.33 0.04 -6.11
N HIS A 29 -13.03 -0.85 -5.39
CA HIS A 29 -14.49 -1.03 -5.51
C HIS A 29 -15.28 -0.47 -4.33
N GLY A 30 -14.62 -0.20 -3.20
CA GLY A 30 -15.28 0.31 -2.00
C GLY A 30 -14.45 0.10 -0.75
N TYR A 31 -15.11 0.04 0.41
CA TYR A 31 -14.47 -0.16 1.70
C TYR A 31 -14.93 -1.49 2.31
N ALA A 32 -13.99 -2.24 2.89
CA ALA A 32 -14.29 -3.54 3.49
C ALA A 32 -15.18 -3.43 4.74
N THR A 33 -15.14 -2.29 5.44
CA THR A 33 -15.98 -2.01 6.64
C THR A 33 -16.30 -0.52 6.76
N SER A 34 -17.33 -0.19 7.54
CA SER A 34 -17.62 1.20 7.96
C SER A 34 -16.48 1.81 8.79
N HIS A 35 -15.74 1.00 9.56
CA HIS A 35 -14.54 1.44 10.27
C HIS A 35 -13.41 1.83 9.31
N ALA A 36 -13.21 1.06 8.24
CA ALA A 36 -12.24 1.40 7.18
C ALA A 36 -12.61 2.71 6.48
N LEU A 37 -13.91 2.93 6.22
CA LEU A 37 -14.42 4.21 5.70
C LEU A 37 -14.14 5.37 6.66
N HIS A 38 -14.44 5.23 7.94
CA HIS A 38 -14.23 6.30 8.93
C HIS A 38 -12.74 6.65 9.07
N ARG A 39 -11.85 5.65 9.02
CA ARG A 39 -10.39 5.86 9.03
C ARG A 39 -9.88 6.52 7.75
N ALA A 40 -10.48 6.21 6.60
CA ALA A 40 -10.13 6.85 5.33
C ALA A 40 -10.62 8.32 5.25
N VAL A 41 -11.69 8.67 5.96
CA VAL A 41 -12.22 10.04 6.04
C VAL A 41 -11.46 10.88 7.07
N GLY A 42 -11.00 10.29 8.16
CA GLY A 42 -10.24 10.99 9.22
C GLY A 42 -8.74 11.14 8.98
N ARG A 43 -8.19 10.63 7.86
CA ARG A 43 -6.76 10.62 7.55
C ARG A 43 -6.47 11.39 6.27
N THR A 44 -5.32 12.07 6.24
CA THR A 44 -4.89 13.14 5.32
C THR A 44 -4.84 12.78 3.82
N ILE A 45 -5.27 11.59 3.39
CA ILE A 45 -5.20 11.17 1.98
C ILE A 45 -6.58 11.14 1.31
N THR A 46 -6.68 11.83 0.18
CA THR A 46 -7.93 11.96 -0.59
C THR A 46 -8.26 10.69 -1.36
N SER A 47 -9.46 10.62 -1.95
CA SER A 47 -9.80 9.54 -2.90
C SER A 47 -8.87 9.50 -4.10
N GLN A 48 -8.42 10.65 -4.58
CA GLN A 48 -7.49 10.74 -5.69
C GLN A 48 -6.12 10.21 -5.32
N ASP A 49 -5.61 10.53 -4.12
CA ASP A 49 -4.35 9.99 -3.63
C ASP A 49 -4.40 8.47 -3.54
N ARG A 50 -5.49 7.90 -3.00
CA ARG A 50 -5.64 6.44 -2.93
C ARG A 50 -5.56 5.77 -4.30
N MET A 51 -6.24 6.34 -5.30
CA MET A 51 -6.21 5.83 -6.66
C MET A 51 -4.81 5.93 -7.26
N GLU A 52 -4.10 7.04 -7.01
CA GLU A 52 -2.74 7.24 -7.50
C GLU A 52 -1.75 6.26 -6.86
N ILE A 53 -1.85 6.02 -5.55
CA ILE A 53 -1.01 5.07 -4.81
C ILE A 53 -1.18 3.66 -5.37
N VAL A 54 -2.42 3.24 -5.66
CA VAL A 54 -2.70 1.90 -6.20
C VAL A 54 -2.24 1.77 -7.65
N ARG A 55 -2.38 2.83 -8.47
CA ARG A 55 -1.95 2.84 -9.87
C ARG A 55 -0.44 2.89 -10.03
N ASN A 56 0.23 3.66 -9.18
CA ASN A 56 1.66 3.94 -9.28
C ASN A 56 2.38 3.71 -7.93
N PRO A 57 2.33 2.48 -7.38
CA PRO A 57 3.02 2.18 -6.14
C PRO A 57 4.55 2.20 -6.34
N VAL A 58 5.27 2.47 -5.27
CA VAL A 58 6.72 2.24 -5.17
C VAL A 58 6.97 0.76 -4.84
N VAL A 59 6.18 0.19 -3.92
CA VAL A 59 6.26 -1.22 -3.49
C VAL A 59 4.84 -1.75 -3.26
N VAL A 60 4.62 -3.04 -3.55
CA VAL A 60 3.44 -3.78 -3.14
C VAL A 60 3.87 -4.98 -2.30
N LEU A 61 3.30 -5.12 -1.10
CA LEU A 61 3.49 -6.29 -0.25
C LEU A 61 2.25 -7.18 -0.26
N GLU A 62 2.44 -8.46 -0.53
CA GLU A 62 1.44 -9.50 -0.33
C GLU A 62 1.33 -9.86 1.16
N GLN A 63 0.11 -9.89 1.67
CA GLN A 63 -0.20 -10.18 3.07
C GLN A 63 -1.11 -11.40 3.19
N ALA A 64 -0.90 -12.18 4.25
CA ALA A 64 -1.77 -13.30 4.60
C ALA A 64 -2.06 -14.25 3.42
N GLN A 65 -1.00 -14.63 2.67
CA GLN A 65 -1.07 -15.57 1.53
C GLN A 65 -2.08 -15.11 0.46
N GLY A 66 -1.95 -13.86 0.01
CA GLY A 66 -2.72 -13.32 -1.10
C GLY A 66 -4.08 -12.73 -0.72
N TYR A 67 -4.44 -12.74 0.57
CA TYR A 67 -5.72 -12.19 1.03
C TYR A 67 -5.79 -10.66 0.89
N SER A 68 -4.69 -9.96 1.17
CA SER A 68 -4.60 -8.51 1.00
C SER A 68 -3.24 -8.05 0.51
N TYR A 69 -3.22 -6.85 -0.06
CA TYR A 69 -2.06 -6.24 -0.69
C TYR A 69 -1.89 -4.83 -0.13
N LEU A 70 -0.69 -4.52 0.37
CA LEU A 70 -0.30 -3.19 0.83
C LEU A 70 0.40 -2.48 -0.32
N PHE A 71 -0.27 -1.49 -0.91
CA PHE A 71 0.28 -0.58 -1.90
C PHE A 71 0.91 0.62 -1.17
N LEU A 72 2.20 0.82 -1.38
CA LEU A 72 2.98 1.87 -0.73
C LEU A 72 3.50 2.87 -1.76
N SER A 73 3.47 4.16 -1.40
CA SER A 73 4.16 5.24 -2.10
C SER A 73 4.77 6.21 -1.08
N GLU A 74 5.53 7.20 -1.55
CA GLU A 74 6.01 8.33 -0.72
C GLU A 74 4.87 9.14 -0.08
N ARG A 75 3.64 9.09 -0.63
CA ARG A 75 2.48 9.85 -0.14
C ARG A 75 1.67 9.13 0.93
N GLY A 76 1.68 7.81 0.93
CA GLY A 76 0.80 7.03 1.78
C GLY A 76 0.74 5.56 1.45
N VAL A 77 -0.10 4.87 2.24
CA VAL A 77 -0.37 3.44 2.16
C VAL A 77 -1.84 3.19 1.90
N VAL A 78 -2.12 2.23 1.01
CA VAL A 78 -3.45 1.68 0.77
C VAL A 78 -3.39 0.16 0.85
N VAL A 79 -4.17 -0.43 1.75
CA VAL A 79 -4.33 -1.88 1.85
C VAL A 79 -5.64 -2.29 1.19
N LEU A 80 -5.56 -3.10 0.14
CA LEU A 80 -6.72 -3.68 -0.56
C LEU A 80 -6.84 -5.17 -0.29
N THR A 81 -8.06 -5.71 -0.27
CA THR A 81 -8.28 -7.14 -0.47
C THR A 81 -7.99 -7.53 -1.93
N GLY A 82 -7.86 -8.82 -2.22
CA GLY A 82 -7.83 -9.31 -3.60
C GLY A 82 -9.07 -8.94 -4.44
N GLU A 83 -10.18 -8.62 -3.78
CA GLU A 83 -11.44 -8.16 -4.39
C GLU A 83 -11.52 -6.63 -4.52
N GLY A 84 -10.44 -5.88 -4.24
CA GLY A 84 -10.44 -4.42 -4.41
C GLY A 84 -11.16 -3.62 -3.32
N LEU A 85 -11.42 -4.22 -2.16
CA LEU A 85 -12.00 -3.52 -1.01
C LEU A 85 -10.90 -2.89 -0.15
N VAL A 86 -11.04 -1.60 0.12
CA VAL A 86 -10.12 -0.85 0.98
C VAL A 86 -10.26 -1.31 2.43
N ARG A 87 -9.20 -1.90 2.99
CA ARG A 87 -9.14 -2.30 4.40
C ARG A 87 -8.60 -1.20 5.30
N THR A 88 -7.56 -0.50 4.85
CA THR A 88 -6.88 0.54 5.64
C THR A 88 -6.15 1.48 4.72
N THR A 89 -6.16 2.77 5.06
CA THR A 89 -5.34 3.78 4.39
C THR A 89 -4.78 4.76 5.42
N TYR A 90 -3.59 5.30 5.16
CA TYR A 90 -2.98 6.39 5.94
C TYR A 90 -1.92 7.13 5.11
N GLY A 91 -1.66 8.39 5.47
CA GLY A 91 -0.72 9.26 4.77
C GLY A 91 0.70 9.15 5.32
N SER A 92 1.64 9.80 4.61
CA SER A 92 3.06 9.80 4.99
C SER A 92 3.38 10.38 6.36
N SER A 93 2.53 11.29 6.87
CA SER A 93 2.63 11.80 8.24
C SER A 93 2.52 10.71 9.32
N ASP A 94 1.87 9.59 8.98
CA ASP A 94 1.63 8.47 9.89
C ASP A 94 2.60 7.30 9.67
N PHE A 95 3.63 7.47 8.83
CA PHE A 95 4.61 6.41 8.60
C PHE A 95 5.37 6.06 9.88
N ASP A 96 5.47 4.78 10.16
CA ASP A 96 6.37 4.25 11.18
C ASP A 96 7.73 3.91 10.55
N ASP A 97 8.67 3.49 11.39
CA ASP A 97 10.03 3.17 10.93
C ASP A 97 10.05 1.97 9.97
N ALA A 98 9.08 1.05 10.08
CA ALA A 98 8.99 -0.09 9.17
C ALA A 98 8.64 0.38 7.75
N ILE A 99 7.67 1.29 7.60
CA ILE A 99 7.34 1.88 6.29
C ILE A 99 8.50 2.71 5.74
N ARG A 100 9.15 3.53 6.59
CA ARG A 100 10.32 4.33 6.15
C ARG A 100 11.46 3.45 5.66
N ASN A 101 11.75 2.34 6.34
CA ASN A 101 12.79 1.40 5.93
C ASN A 101 12.49 0.77 4.55
N ILE A 102 11.23 0.44 4.25
CA ILE A 102 10.85 -0.07 2.92
C ILE A 102 11.13 0.97 1.83
N LEU A 103 10.80 2.25 2.07
CA LEU A 103 11.06 3.32 1.11
C LEU A 103 12.57 3.58 0.93
N ALA A 104 13.36 3.48 2.00
CA ALA A 104 14.81 3.59 1.93
C ALA A 104 15.43 2.42 1.14
N ASP A 105 15.00 1.19 1.40
CA ASP A 105 15.40 0.00 0.62
C ASP A 105 15.00 0.11 -0.86
N ALA A 106 13.86 0.77 -1.14
CA ALA A 106 13.37 1.05 -2.49
C ALA A 106 14.15 2.19 -3.18
N GLY A 107 14.95 2.96 -2.44
CA GLY A 107 15.77 4.04 -2.97
C GLY A 107 15.04 5.37 -3.16
N VAL A 108 13.94 5.61 -2.43
CA VAL A 108 13.10 6.81 -2.58
C VAL A 108 12.88 7.61 -1.28
N ALA A 109 13.56 7.25 -0.19
CA ALA A 109 13.54 7.99 1.09
C ALA A 109 14.92 8.51 1.47
#